data_AF-A0A924R7I4-F1
#
_entry.id   AF-A0A924R7I4-F1
#
_cell.length_a   1.000
_cell.length_b   1.000
_cell.length_c   1.000
_cell.angle_alpha   90.00
_cell.angle_beta   90.00
_cell.angle_gamma   90.00
#
_symmetry.space_group_name_H-M   'P 1'
#
loop_
_entity.id
_entity.type
_entity.pdbx_description
1 polymer ?
#
loop_
_entity_poly.entity_id
_entity_poly.type
_entity_poly.pdbx_seq_one_letter_code
_entity_poly.pdbx_strand_id
1 'polypeptide(L)'
;RGTLECSIFPKLGHAPMEKNGWRKVFQTAKTYGLNHLRFHSWCPPAAAFEVADELGFYLQIELPAWTYKIGQDKLADNFLQAEAKRIIQYYGNHPSFCFWSMGNEMQGNMQWLSDEVMALKAIDKRRLYTTTTFTFEEGFGKWPVPADDYFITQYTKKGWVRGQGIFDTEAPSFNKDYTSAMDSLPVPLITHEVGQYAVYPNMKEVSKYTGVLKPVNFIAVKNDLIKKNLLSLANDFTKASGKLAVLLYKEEIERALKTHDISGFQLLDLHDFPGQGTALVGILDAFWESKGLITPDKFREFCSSVVPLVRFQKATYTNDETFSASVEVANFSTAAIKQASVSWQIATNDKQIIAKGRWTPSTIEIGNGITLGNITASLNKISTAQKLTLTVSIENTNYTNSWNIWVYPRKLPQENSAVVFTADYTEAINALNEGKTVLLNPAKEKINGVEGKFVQVFWSPVHFPNQPGTMGLLVNPAHPAFAHFPTDEYTNWQWWDLCKNSTTLVLDSVGINPSAIVLRDIDNFFKNRNMASIIEAKVGKGKLLLCTMDIEHDLEKRPVAAQLKYSLLQYMGGNKFNPVTNLNENNLKKIIK
;
A
#
# COMPACT_ATOMS: atom_id res chain seq x y z
N ARG A 1 -15.06 8.82 3.62
CA ARG A 1 -14.08 7.72 3.80
C ARG A 1 -14.77 6.43 3.39
N GLY A 2 -14.56 6.00 2.16
CA GLY A 2 -15.31 4.90 1.56
C GLY A 2 -14.43 3.72 1.17
N THR A 3 -15.08 2.59 0.98
CA THR A 3 -14.60 1.45 0.18
C THR A 3 -15.69 1.06 -0.80
N LEU A 4 -15.54 -0.03 -1.54
CA LEU A 4 -16.57 -0.53 -2.45
C LEU A 4 -16.99 -1.98 -2.19
N GLU A 5 -18.07 -2.38 -2.85
CA GLU A 5 -18.58 -3.75 -2.90
C GLU A 5 -18.95 -4.13 -4.34
N CYS A 6 -18.42 -5.25 -4.82
CA CYS A 6 -18.61 -5.84 -6.14
C CYS A 6 -19.50 -7.10 -6.13
N SER A 7 -20.45 -7.23 -5.21
CA SER A 7 -21.28 -8.42 -4.99
C SER A 7 -20.47 -9.65 -4.55
N ILE A 8 -19.50 -9.46 -3.66
CA ILE A 8 -18.54 -10.48 -3.24
C ILE A 8 -19.10 -11.31 -2.07
N PHE A 9 -19.88 -12.35 -2.40
CA PHE A 9 -20.49 -13.22 -1.38
C PHE A 9 -20.26 -14.71 -1.66
N PRO A 10 -19.04 -15.24 -1.46
CA PRO A 10 -18.68 -16.57 -1.93
C PRO A 10 -19.49 -17.73 -1.36
N LYS A 11 -20.09 -17.56 -0.16
CA LYS A 11 -20.94 -18.60 0.43
C LYS A 11 -22.28 -18.74 -0.29
N LEU A 12 -22.89 -17.61 -0.64
CA LEU A 12 -24.26 -17.55 -1.16
C LEU A 12 -24.30 -17.48 -2.69
N GLY A 13 -23.27 -16.91 -3.32
CA GLY A 13 -23.25 -16.60 -4.75
C GLY A 13 -24.15 -15.42 -5.14
N HIS A 14 -24.75 -14.76 -4.15
CA HIS A 14 -25.56 -13.56 -4.31
C HIS A 14 -25.45 -12.70 -3.04
N ALA A 15 -25.83 -11.44 -3.14
CA ALA A 15 -25.86 -10.51 -2.01
C ALA A 15 -26.85 -10.96 -0.92
N PRO A 16 -26.57 -10.69 0.39
CA PRO A 16 -27.49 -11.04 1.46
C PRO A 16 -28.85 -10.37 1.24
N MET A 17 -29.92 -11.16 1.28
CA MET A 17 -31.29 -10.62 1.17
C MET A 17 -31.82 -10.14 2.53
N GLU A 18 -31.12 -10.44 3.61
CA GLU A 18 -31.52 -10.17 5.00
C GLU A 18 -30.56 -9.22 5.70
N LYS A 19 -31.08 -8.47 6.67
CA LYS A 19 -30.34 -7.43 7.42
C LYS A 19 -29.05 -7.94 8.07
N ASN A 20 -29.02 -9.19 8.55
CA ASN A 20 -27.86 -9.70 9.30
C ASN A 20 -26.58 -9.75 8.45
N GLY A 21 -26.68 -10.05 7.16
CA GLY A 21 -25.52 -10.05 6.27
C GLY A 21 -24.94 -8.64 6.09
N TRP A 22 -25.81 -7.67 5.85
CA TRP A 22 -25.43 -6.26 5.70
C TRP A 22 -24.92 -5.63 6.99
N ARG A 23 -25.47 -6.03 8.14
CA ARG A 23 -25.00 -5.60 9.45
C ARG A 23 -23.54 -6.00 9.66
N LYS A 24 -23.15 -7.23 9.30
CA LYS A 24 -21.74 -7.67 9.32
C LYS A 24 -20.86 -6.76 8.46
N VAL A 25 -21.26 -6.52 7.21
CA VAL A 25 -20.49 -5.71 6.25
C VAL A 25 -20.28 -4.29 6.75
N PHE A 26 -21.36 -3.56 7.04
CA PHE A 26 -21.28 -2.15 7.43
C PHE A 26 -20.66 -1.94 8.80
N GLN A 27 -20.94 -2.81 9.79
CA GLN A 27 -20.27 -2.71 11.09
C GLN A 27 -18.77 -2.93 10.95
N THR A 28 -18.35 -3.92 10.15
CA THR A 28 -16.92 -4.16 9.90
C THR A 28 -16.28 -2.93 9.26
N ALA A 29 -16.87 -2.36 8.20
CA ALA A 29 -16.38 -1.12 7.59
C ALA A 29 -16.27 0.03 8.61
N LYS A 30 -17.27 0.21 9.48
CA LYS A 30 -17.24 1.24 10.55
C LYS A 30 -16.14 1.00 11.58
N THR A 31 -15.84 -0.25 11.95
CA THR A 31 -14.72 -0.54 12.88
C THR A 31 -13.37 -0.11 12.30
N TYR A 32 -13.22 -0.13 10.98
CA TYR A 32 -12.06 0.38 10.26
C TYR A 32 -12.16 1.90 9.93
N GLY A 33 -13.12 2.62 10.52
CA GLY A 33 -13.24 4.07 10.42
C GLY A 33 -13.87 4.61 9.13
N LEU A 34 -14.37 3.72 8.27
CA LEU A 34 -15.14 4.10 7.08
C LEU A 34 -16.55 4.55 7.47
N ASN A 35 -17.14 5.38 6.63
CA ASN A 35 -18.51 5.89 6.79
C ASN A 35 -19.33 5.79 5.50
N HIS A 36 -18.78 5.14 4.47
CA HIS A 36 -19.40 5.03 3.17
C HIS A 36 -19.06 3.71 2.47
N LEU A 37 -19.99 3.16 1.68
CA LEU A 37 -19.76 2.03 0.78
C LEU A 37 -20.35 2.36 -0.59
N ARG A 38 -19.51 2.18 -1.62
CA ARG A 38 -19.88 2.27 -3.02
C ARG A 38 -20.27 0.88 -3.54
N PHE A 39 -21.40 0.76 -4.22
CA PHE A 39 -21.79 -0.47 -4.90
C PHE A 39 -21.33 -0.41 -6.36
N HIS A 40 -20.23 -1.09 -6.67
CA HIS A 40 -19.54 -0.99 -7.95
C HIS A 40 -20.37 -1.62 -9.07
N SER A 41 -20.99 -0.79 -9.92
CA SER A 41 -21.86 -1.19 -11.03
C SER A 41 -23.05 -2.06 -10.60
N TRP A 42 -23.72 -1.74 -9.47
CA TRP A 42 -24.99 -2.37 -9.09
C TRP A 42 -25.74 -1.60 -7.99
N CYS A 43 -27.01 -1.97 -7.79
CA CYS A 43 -27.84 -1.53 -6.66
C CYS A 43 -28.10 -2.70 -5.70
N PRO A 44 -27.86 -2.53 -4.38
CA PRO A 44 -28.08 -3.59 -3.40
C PRO A 44 -29.57 -3.79 -3.08
N PRO A 45 -29.95 -4.89 -2.40
CA PRO A 45 -31.33 -5.11 -1.96
C PRO A 45 -31.75 -4.14 -0.83
N ALA A 46 -33.06 -3.98 -0.60
CA ALA A 46 -33.64 -3.16 0.47
C ALA A 46 -32.99 -3.35 1.84
N ALA A 47 -32.66 -4.59 2.21
CA ALA A 47 -32.00 -4.90 3.47
C ALA A 47 -30.66 -4.15 3.67
N ALA A 48 -29.94 -3.84 2.60
CA ALA A 48 -28.72 -3.04 2.69
C ALA A 48 -29.03 -1.59 3.06
N PHE A 49 -30.01 -0.98 2.38
CA PHE A 49 -30.43 0.40 2.66
C PHE A 49 -30.96 0.55 4.09
N GLU A 50 -31.83 -0.35 4.53
CA GLU A 50 -32.40 -0.33 5.88
C GLU A 50 -31.32 -0.41 6.96
N VAL A 51 -30.31 -1.28 6.80
CA VAL A 51 -29.21 -1.38 7.77
C VAL A 51 -28.30 -0.15 7.69
N ALA A 52 -28.03 0.38 6.50
CA ALA A 52 -27.24 1.58 6.34
C ALA A 52 -27.92 2.80 7.00
N ASP A 53 -29.24 2.89 6.93
CA ASP A 53 -30.05 3.90 7.64
C ASP A 53 -29.91 3.75 9.15
N GLU A 54 -30.14 2.53 9.68
CA GLU A 54 -30.02 2.21 11.11
C GLU A 54 -28.63 2.57 11.68
N LEU A 55 -27.58 2.41 10.86
CA LEU A 55 -26.20 2.64 11.29
C LEU A 55 -25.68 4.05 10.98
N GLY A 56 -26.42 4.89 10.27
CA GLY A 56 -25.94 6.18 9.78
C GLY A 56 -24.69 6.03 8.90
N PHE A 57 -24.83 5.27 7.81
CA PHE A 57 -23.75 4.92 6.90
C PHE A 57 -24.12 5.26 5.46
N TYR A 58 -23.27 6.00 4.75
CA TYR A 58 -23.62 6.53 3.43
C TYR A 58 -23.44 5.49 2.33
N LEU A 59 -24.36 5.45 1.36
CA LEU A 59 -24.29 4.57 0.19
C LEU A 59 -24.08 5.39 -1.09
N GLN A 60 -23.20 4.88 -1.95
CA GLN A 60 -23.12 5.28 -3.35
C GLN A 60 -23.68 4.13 -4.17
N ILE A 61 -24.79 4.38 -4.85
CA ILE A 61 -25.42 3.41 -5.73
C ILE A 61 -24.90 3.64 -7.15
N GLU A 62 -24.77 2.57 -7.92
CA GLU A 62 -24.48 2.64 -9.34
C GLU A 62 -25.55 1.93 -10.15
N LEU A 63 -25.82 2.44 -11.35
CA LEU A 63 -26.53 1.62 -12.34
C LEU A 63 -25.67 0.39 -12.68
N PRO A 64 -26.28 -0.72 -13.14
CA PRO A 64 -25.57 -1.94 -13.50
C PRO A 64 -24.80 -1.79 -14.81
N ALA A 65 -23.82 -0.89 -14.83
CA ALA A 65 -23.10 -0.45 -16.00
C ALA A 65 -21.58 -0.34 -15.75
N TRP A 66 -20.84 -1.04 -16.60
CA TRP A 66 -19.42 -0.88 -16.88
C TRP A 66 -19.27 -1.17 -18.38
N THR A 67 -19.33 -0.13 -19.21
CA THR A 67 -19.43 -0.27 -20.67
C THR A 67 -18.63 0.79 -21.40
N TYR A 68 -18.12 0.39 -22.56
CA TYR A 68 -17.37 1.26 -23.48
C TYR A 68 -18.21 1.91 -24.56
N LYS A 69 -19.54 1.74 -24.50
CA LYS A 69 -20.47 2.12 -25.58
C LYS A 69 -21.75 2.77 -25.04
N ILE A 70 -21.66 3.50 -23.93
CA ILE A 70 -22.85 4.16 -23.36
C ILE A 70 -23.49 5.12 -24.37
N GLY A 71 -24.82 5.14 -24.45
CA GLY A 71 -25.54 6.00 -25.40
C GLY A 71 -25.43 5.57 -26.87
N GLN A 72 -25.01 4.34 -27.15
CA GLN A 72 -24.90 3.78 -28.52
C GLN A 72 -25.80 2.56 -28.75
N ASP A 73 -26.32 1.93 -27.69
CA ASP A 73 -27.22 0.78 -27.77
C ASP A 73 -28.54 1.13 -27.10
N LYS A 74 -29.52 1.47 -27.94
CA LYS A 74 -30.85 1.90 -27.49
C LYS A 74 -31.54 0.88 -26.58
N LEU A 75 -31.31 -0.43 -26.75
CA LEU A 75 -31.93 -1.44 -25.86
C LEU A 75 -31.30 -1.40 -24.47
N ALA A 76 -29.97 -1.32 -24.41
CA ALA A 76 -29.25 -1.19 -23.15
C ALA A 76 -29.56 0.15 -22.46
N ASP A 77 -29.55 1.25 -23.20
CA ASP A 77 -29.84 2.60 -22.71
C ASP A 77 -31.27 2.68 -22.14
N ASN A 78 -32.27 2.16 -22.87
CA ASN A 78 -33.65 2.11 -22.38
C ASN A 78 -33.78 1.27 -21.09
N PHE A 79 -33.03 0.17 -21.00
CA PHE A 79 -33.00 -0.65 -19.78
C PHE A 79 -32.43 0.14 -18.60
N LEU A 80 -31.29 0.83 -18.78
CA LEU A 80 -30.64 1.64 -17.74
C LEU A 80 -31.54 2.79 -17.27
N GLN A 81 -32.21 3.49 -18.20
CA GLN A 81 -33.18 4.53 -17.88
C GLN A 81 -34.37 3.99 -17.07
N ALA A 82 -34.92 2.85 -17.47
CA ALA A 82 -36.02 2.20 -16.76
C ALA A 82 -35.58 1.73 -15.37
N GLU A 83 -34.35 1.21 -15.25
CA GLU A 83 -33.77 0.78 -13.99
C GLU A 83 -33.53 1.93 -13.03
N ALA A 84 -33.03 3.07 -13.52
CA ALA A 84 -32.87 4.27 -12.71
C ALA A 84 -34.21 4.72 -12.08
N LYS A 85 -35.29 4.73 -12.87
CA LYS A 85 -36.63 5.06 -12.35
C LYS A 85 -37.10 4.06 -11.29
N ARG A 86 -36.84 2.76 -11.48
CA ARG A 86 -37.15 1.73 -10.47
C ARG A 86 -36.35 1.95 -9.18
N ILE A 87 -35.04 2.20 -9.27
CA ILE A 87 -34.20 2.46 -8.09
C ILE A 87 -34.72 3.65 -7.28
N ILE A 88 -35.11 4.75 -7.94
CA ILE A 88 -35.75 5.90 -7.25
C ILE A 88 -37.04 5.48 -6.56
N GLN A 89 -37.91 4.77 -7.29
CA GLN A 89 -39.22 4.37 -6.79
C GLN A 89 -39.11 3.48 -5.54
N TYR A 90 -38.23 2.49 -5.57
CA TYR A 90 -38.14 1.48 -4.51
C TYR A 90 -37.22 1.90 -3.37
N TYR A 91 -36.12 2.60 -3.66
CA TYR A 91 -35.07 2.87 -2.66
C TYR A 91 -34.83 4.36 -2.40
N GLY A 92 -35.47 5.25 -3.16
CA GLY A 92 -35.14 6.68 -3.11
C GLY A 92 -35.47 7.38 -1.79
N ASN A 93 -36.30 6.78 -0.93
CA ASN A 93 -36.67 7.31 0.38
C ASN A 93 -35.68 6.96 1.50
N HIS A 94 -34.66 6.13 1.24
CA HIS A 94 -33.67 5.79 2.24
C HIS A 94 -32.66 6.94 2.45
N PRO A 95 -32.50 7.48 3.67
CA PRO A 95 -31.54 8.56 3.95
C PRO A 95 -30.08 8.16 3.73
N SER A 96 -29.77 6.86 3.75
CA SER A 96 -28.43 6.36 3.44
C SER A 96 -28.07 6.50 1.95
N PHE A 97 -29.04 6.66 1.04
CA PHE A 97 -28.80 6.86 -0.39
C PHE A 97 -28.39 8.31 -0.72
N CYS A 98 -27.13 8.65 -0.44
CA CYS A 98 -26.60 10.02 -0.57
C CYS A 98 -25.94 10.32 -1.92
N PHE A 99 -25.35 9.32 -2.57
CA PHE A 99 -24.54 9.48 -3.79
C PHE A 99 -25.05 8.56 -4.90
N TRP A 100 -25.12 9.05 -6.14
CA TRP A 100 -25.48 8.24 -7.29
C TRP A 100 -24.54 8.49 -8.47
N SER A 101 -23.91 7.41 -8.94
CA SER A 101 -23.14 7.38 -10.18
C SER A 101 -23.84 6.52 -11.24
N MET A 102 -23.75 6.86 -12.52
CA MET A 102 -24.40 6.07 -13.59
C MET A 102 -23.60 4.82 -13.99
N GLY A 103 -22.48 4.54 -13.32
CA GLY A 103 -21.68 3.35 -13.55
C GLY A 103 -20.19 3.60 -13.31
N ASN A 104 -19.41 2.52 -13.33
CA ASN A 104 -17.96 2.56 -13.23
C ASN A 104 -17.31 2.78 -14.60
N GLU A 105 -16.25 3.58 -14.67
CA GLU A 105 -15.34 3.66 -15.82
C GLU A 105 -16.04 3.73 -17.18
N MET A 106 -17.10 4.52 -17.24
CA MET A 106 -18.01 4.53 -18.39
C MET A 106 -17.39 5.26 -19.58
N GLN A 107 -17.56 4.71 -20.78
CA GLN A 107 -17.03 5.27 -22.03
C GLN A 107 -18.09 5.25 -23.14
N GLY A 108 -17.94 6.11 -24.14
CA GLY A 108 -18.91 6.33 -25.22
C GLY A 108 -19.50 7.75 -25.24
N ASN A 109 -20.82 7.87 -25.39
CA ASN A 109 -21.48 9.18 -25.54
C ASN A 109 -21.65 9.89 -24.19
N MET A 110 -20.66 10.68 -23.81
CA MET A 110 -20.66 11.43 -22.54
C MET A 110 -21.70 12.57 -22.49
N GLN A 111 -22.15 13.08 -23.64
CA GLN A 111 -23.24 14.05 -23.68
C GLN A 111 -24.55 13.39 -23.28
N TRP A 112 -24.86 12.23 -23.87
CA TRP A 112 -26.03 11.45 -23.49
C TRP A 112 -26.02 11.13 -21.99
N LEU A 113 -24.88 10.68 -21.46
CA LEU A 113 -24.74 10.38 -20.03
C LEU A 113 -25.00 11.61 -19.14
N SER A 114 -24.54 12.78 -19.57
CA SER A 114 -24.78 14.05 -18.88
C SER A 114 -26.27 14.43 -18.91
N ASP A 115 -26.92 14.27 -20.06
CA ASP A 115 -28.36 14.54 -20.23
C ASP A 115 -29.21 13.62 -19.34
N GLU A 116 -28.83 12.35 -19.21
CA GLU A 116 -29.48 11.40 -18.30
C GLU A 116 -29.36 11.84 -16.83
N VAL A 117 -28.17 12.24 -16.39
CA VAL A 117 -27.99 12.78 -15.03
C VAL A 117 -28.87 14.00 -14.80
N MET A 118 -28.94 14.92 -15.77
CA MET A 118 -29.79 16.10 -15.68
C MET A 118 -31.28 15.75 -15.62
N ALA A 119 -31.73 14.75 -16.38
CA ALA A 119 -33.09 14.24 -16.32
C ALA A 119 -33.42 13.59 -14.96
N LEU A 120 -32.49 12.83 -14.39
CA LEU A 120 -32.65 12.23 -13.06
C LEU A 120 -32.72 13.30 -11.95
N LYS A 121 -31.87 14.33 -12.02
CA LYS A 121 -31.93 15.48 -11.09
C LYS A 121 -33.26 16.22 -11.17
N ALA A 122 -33.88 16.28 -12.35
CA ALA A 122 -35.19 16.93 -12.51
C ALA A 122 -36.31 16.19 -11.78
N ILE A 123 -36.24 14.85 -11.68
CA ILE A 123 -37.25 14.02 -11.02
C ILE A 123 -36.96 13.76 -9.53
N ASP A 124 -35.69 13.76 -9.11
CA ASP A 124 -35.30 13.51 -7.72
C ASP A 124 -34.05 14.31 -7.31
N LYS A 125 -34.27 15.37 -6.52
CA LYS A 125 -33.22 16.31 -6.08
C LYS A 125 -32.58 15.94 -4.74
N ARG A 126 -32.89 14.78 -4.15
CA ARG A 126 -32.52 14.46 -2.76
C ARG A 126 -31.07 14.01 -2.57
N ARG A 127 -30.37 13.68 -3.66
CA ARG A 127 -29.02 13.08 -3.62
C ARG A 127 -28.06 13.80 -4.55
N LEU A 128 -26.76 13.56 -4.35
CA LEU A 128 -25.69 14.07 -5.21
C LEU A 128 -25.49 13.10 -6.37
N TYR A 129 -25.33 13.63 -7.58
CA TYR A 129 -25.15 12.84 -8.80
C TYR A 129 -23.78 13.07 -9.43
N THR A 130 -23.25 12.02 -10.05
CA THR A 130 -22.14 12.11 -11.00
C THR A 130 -22.44 11.24 -12.21
N THR A 131 -21.94 11.66 -13.37
CA THR A 131 -22.04 10.93 -14.62
C THR A 131 -21.42 9.55 -14.51
N THR A 132 -20.25 9.42 -13.88
CA THR A 132 -19.59 8.13 -13.75
C THR A 132 -18.58 8.14 -12.63
N THR A 133 -18.38 6.97 -12.04
CA THR A 133 -17.27 6.73 -11.13
C THR A 133 -16.03 6.50 -11.96
N PHE A 134 -15.37 7.61 -12.26
CA PHE A 134 -14.21 7.71 -13.16
C PHE A 134 -14.49 7.31 -14.61
N THR A 135 -13.66 7.77 -15.55
CA THR A 135 -13.76 7.41 -16.97
C THR A 135 -12.41 7.51 -17.65
N PHE A 136 -12.18 6.60 -18.60
CA PHE A 136 -11.06 6.64 -19.53
C PHE A 136 -11.42 7.25 -20.89
N GLU A 137 -12.64 7.76 -21.05
CA GLU A 137 -13.09 8.37 -22.31
C GLU A 137 -12.20 9.56 -22.66
N GLU A 138 -11.75 9.59 -23.91
CA GLU A 138 -10.85 10.63 -24.38
C GLU A 138 -11.49 12.01 -24.24
N GLY A 139 -10.75 12.96 -23.66
CA GLY A 139 -11.25 14.31 -23.38
C GLY A 139 -12.00 14.45 -22.04
N PHE A 140 -12.32 13.35 -21.36
CA PHE A 140 -13.01 13.32 -20.07
C PHE A 140 -12.12 12.73 -18.95
N GLY A 141 -12.67 12.52 -17.75
CA GLY A 141 -12.01 11.85 -16.63
C GLY A 141 -10.94 12.68 -15.88
N LYS A 142 -10.44 13.75 -16.51
CA LYS A 142 -9.48 14.71 -15.91
C LYS A 142 -10.13 15.96 -15.31
N TRP A 143 -11.41 16.17 -15.60
CA TRP A 143 -12.21 17.31 -15.14
C TRP A 143 -13.68 16.91 -15.08
N PRO A 144 -14.46 17.42 -14.11
CA PRO A 144 -15.91 17.18 -14.05
C PRO A 144 -16.62 17.76 -15.27
N VAL A 145 -17.73 17.14 -15.65
CA VAL A 145 -18.68 17.73 -16.61
C VAL A 145 -19.74 18.56 -15.85
N PRO A 146 -20.46 19.50 -16.51
CA PRO A 146 -21.43 20.35 -15.83
C PRO A 146 -22.56 19.62 -15.09
N ALA A 147 -22.83 18.36 -15.47
CA ALA A 147 -23.84 17.53 -14.82
C ALA A 147 -23.37 16.91 -13.49
N ASP A 148 -22.08 16.94 -13.17
CA ASP A 148 -21.54 16.36 -11.93
C ASP A 148 -21.75 17.30 -10.73
N ASP A 149 -22.34 16.81 -9.64
CA ASP A 149 -22.34 17.50 -8.33
C ASP A 149 -21.05 17.27 -7.55
N TYR A 150 -20.32 16.22 -7.89
CA TYR A 150 -19.05 15.82 -7.29
C TYR A 150 -18.25 15.01 -8.32
N PHE A 151 -16.94 14.98 -8.17
CA PHE A 151 -16.03 14.38 -9.14
C PHE A 151 -15.26 13.21 -8.52
N ILE A 152 -15.38 12.02 -9.11
CA ILE A 152 -14.57 10.86 -8.73
C ILE A 152 -13.48 10.65 -9.79
N THR A 153 -12.21 10.73 -9.38
CA THR A 153 -11.09 10.50 -10.31
C THR A 153 -9.81 10.01 -9.65
N GLN A 154 -8.94 9.43 -10.46
CA GLN A 154 -7.58 9.03 -10.11
C GLN A 154 -6.57 10.17 -10.35
N TYR A 155 -6.88 11.10 -11.27
CA TYR A 155 -6.02 12.22 -11.67
C TYR A 155 -6.82 13.36 -12.30
N THR A 156 -6.31 14.58 -12.17
CA THR A 156 -6.89 15.78 -12.80
C THR A 156 -6.04 16.23 -13.98
N LYS A 157 -6.41 17.36 -14.60
CA LYS A 157 -5.55 18.08 -15.56
C LYS A 157 -4.18 18.49 -14.98
N LYS A 158 -4.06 18.58 -13.64
CA LYS A 158 -2.87 19.09 -12.94
C LYS A 158 -2.05 18.00 -12.24
N GLY A 159 -2.48 16.74 -12.27
CA GLY A 159 -1.68 15.62 -11.77
C GLY A 159 -2.49 14.53 -11.06
N TRP A 160 -1.78 13.59 -10.45
CA TRP A 160 -2.36 12.49 -9.67
C TRP A 160 -3.04 12.99 -8.39
N VAL A 161 -4.18 12.39 -8.06
CA VAL A 161 -4.85 12.54 -6.75
C VAL A 161 -4.87 11.22 -5.96
N ARG A 162 -3.98 10.28 -6.33
CA ARG A 162 -3.79 8.97 -5.71
C ARG A 162 -2.31 8.58 -5.69
N GLY A 163 -1.93 7.70 -4.76
CA GLY A 163 -0.54 7.35 -4.44
C GLY A 163 0.13 6.43 -5.43
N GLN A 164 -0.63 5.61 -6.16
CA GLN A 164 -0.08 4.63 -7.09
C GLN A 164 0.84 5.24 -8.18
N GLY A 165 0.54 6.46 -8.65
CA GLY A 165 1.37 7.17 -9.62
C GLY A 165 2.65 7.80 -9.05
N ILE A 166 2.86 7.72 -7.74
CA ILE A 166 3.85 8.51 -6.99
C ILE A 166 4.85 7.63 -6.24
N PHE A 167 4.40 6.59 -5.52
CA PHE A 167 5.23 5.93 -4.52
C PHE A 167 6.39 5.08 -5.06
N ASP A 168 6.36 4.66 -6.32
CA ASP A 168 7.50 4.01 -6.98
C ASP A 168 8.37 4.99 -7.78
N THR A 169 7.86 6.18 -8.08
CA THR A 169 8.52 7.17 -8.97
C THR A 169 9.25 8.25 -8.18
N GLU A 170 8.76 8.59 -6.99
CA GLU A 170 9.32 9.62 -6.13
C GLU A 170 9.85 9.03 -4.82
N ALA A 171 10.96 9.58 -4.33
CA ALA A 171 11.50 9.22 -3.03
C ALA A 171 10.47 9.52 -1.90
N PRO A 172 10.45 8.71 -0.82
CA PRO A 172 9.48 8.86 0.26
C PRO A 172 9.51 10.27 0.86
N SER A 173 8.36 10.94 0.80
CA SER A 173 8.15 12.27 1.36
C SER A 173 6.76 12.36 1.97
N PHE A 174 6.66 12.98 3.15
CA PHE A 174 5.45 12.99 3.97
C PHE A 174 4.87 14.41 4.11
N ASN A 175 5.49 15.39 3.46
CA ASN A 175 5.06 16.79 3.44
C ASN A 175 4.20 17.14 2.22
N LYS A 176 4.05 16.23 1.26
CA LYS A 176 3.24 16.41 0.05
C LYS A 176 1.77 16.06 0.31
N ASP A 177 0.90 16.63 -0.51
CA ASP A 177 -0.53 16.36 -0.60
C ASP A 177 -1.00 16.59 -2.05
N TYR A 178 -2.31 16.67 -2.29
CA TYR A 178 -2.90 16.80 -3.63
C TYR A 178 -3.40 18.21 -3.96
N THR A 179 -3.09 19.23 -3.15
CA THR A 179 -3.63 20.59 -3.30
C THR A 179 -3.38 21.14 -4.71
N SER A 180 -2.16 21.04 -5.23
CA SER A 180 -1.80 21.52 -6.57
C SER A 180 -2.54 20.77 -7.70
N ALA A 181 -2.84 19.48 -7.50
CA ALA A 181 -3.58 18.69 -8.48
C ALA A 181 -5.07 19.08 -8.49
N MET A 182 -5.60 19.56 -7.37
CA MET A 182 -7.02 19.88 -7.19
C MET A 182 -7.38 21.34 -7.44
N ASP A 183 -6.38 22.20 -7.61
CA ASP A 183 -6.57 23.63 -7.73
C ASP A 183 -7.62 24.01 -8.80
N SER A 184 -8.56 24.87 -8.40
CA SER A 184 -9.66 25.40 -9.21
C SER A 184 -10.73 24.38 -9.64
N LEU A 185 -10.81 23.20 -9.01
CA LEU A 185 -11.91 22.27 -9.26
C LEU A 185 -13.25 22.91 -8.85
N PRO A 186 -14.29 22.83 -9.70
CA PRO A 186 -15.56 23.51 -9.45
C PRO A 186 -16.49 22.73 -8.51
N VAL A 187 -16.19 21.46 -8.22
CA VAL A 187 -17.01 20.57 -7.40
C VAL A 187 -16.14 19.74 -6.46
N PRO A 188 -16.70 19.25 -5.33
CA PRO A 188 -16.04 18.32 -4.41
C PRO A 188 -15.41 17.12 -5.12
N LEU A 189 -14.19 16.73 -4.72
CA LEU A 189 -13.50 15.56 -5.27
C LEU A 189 -13.46 14.39 -4.28
N ILE A 190 -13.69 13.19 -4.80
CA ILE A 190 -13.45 11.92 -4.12
C ILE A 190 -12.36 11.17 -4.92
N THR A 191 -11.27 10.77 -4.26
CA THR A 191 -10.25 9.95 -4.96
C THR A 191 -10.81 8.58 -5.31
N HIS A 192 -10.69 8.22 -6.58
CA HIS A 192 -11.10 6.92 -7.12
C HIS A 192 -10.09 5.83 -6.79
N GLU A 193 -10.59 4.73 -6.21
CA GLU A 193 -9.86 3.46 -6.04
C GLU A 193 -8.46 3.65 -5.44
N VAL A 194 -8.45 4.24 -4.24
CA VAL A 194 -7.29 4.41 -3.39
C VAL A 194 -6.79 3.06 -2.92
N GLY A 195 -5.47 2.87 -3.04
CA GLY A 195 -4.79 1.61 -2.83
C GLY A 195 -5.20 0.57 -3.86
N GLN A 196 -4.21 -0.08 -4.47
CA GLN A 196 -4.40 -1.19 -5.41
C GLN A 196 -3.15 -2.09 -5.31
N TYR A 197 -2.73 -2.32 -4.07
CA TYR A 197 -1.46 -2.97 -3.75
C TYR A 197 -1.74 -4.44 -3.45
N ALA A 198 -1.38 -5.34 -4.36
CA ALA A 198 -1.70 -6.76 -4.21
C ALA A 198 -1.03 -7.40 -2.99
N VAL A 199 -1.81 -8.10 -2.17
CA VAL A 199 -1.40 -8.90 -1.03
C VAL A 199 -1.30 -10.35 -1.45
N TYR A 200 -0.27 -11.04 -0.96
CA TYR A 200 -0.06 -12.45 -1.28
C TYR A 200 -1.24 -13.31 -0.75
N PRO A 201 -1.73 -14.31 -1.50
CA PRO A 201 -2.94 -15.04 -1.14
C PRO A 201 -2.83 -15.81 0.20
N ASN A 202 -3.82 -15.62 1.07
CA ASN A 202 -3.91 -16.33 2.34
C ASN A 202 -4.42 -17.76 2.14
N MET A 203 -3.52 -18.75 2.15
CA MET A 203 -3.88 -20.16 1.94
C MET A 203 -4.89 -20.72 2.97
N LYS A 204 -5.02 -20.08 4.15
CA LYS A 204 -6.02 -20.47 5.16
C LYS A 204 -7.45 -20.11 4.76
N GLU A 205 -7.62 -19.19 3.80
CA GLU A 205 -8.93 -18.78 3.31
C GLU A 205 -9.63 -19.88 2.53
N VAL A 206 -8.87 -20.79 1.91
CA VAL A 206 -9.42 -21.89 1.09
C VAL A 206 -10.49 -22.70 1.82
N SER A 207 -10.33 -22.95 3.12
CA SER A 207 -11.29 -23.72 3.92
C SER A 207 -12.58 -22.95 4.24
N LYS A 208 -12.62 -21.63 4.04
CA LYS A 208 -13.82 -20.80 4.27
C LYS A 208 -14.85 -20.89 3.16
N TYR A 209 -14.42 -21.32 1.96
CA TYR A 209 -15.29 -21.52 0.79
C TYR A 209 -16.07 -22.83 0.90
N THR A 210 -17.04 -22.85 1.80
CA THR A 210 -17.91 -24.01 2.07
C THR A 210 -19.27 -23.91 1.38
N GLY A 211 -19.51 -22.83 0.62
CA GLY A 211 -20.78 -22.56 -0.04
C GLY A 211 -20.74 -22.86 -1.52
N VAL A 212 -21.39 -22.00 -2.33
CA VAL A 212 -21.58 -22.24 -3.76
C VAL A 212 -20.33 -22.01 -4.61
N LEU A 213 -19.43 -21.11 -4.20
CA LEU A 213 -18.20 -20.82 -4.94
C LEU A 213 -17.01 -21.65 -4.44
N LYS A 214 -16.13 -22.06 -5.38
CA LYS A 214 -14.86 -22.74 -5.10
C LYS A 214 -13.67 -21.85 -5.48
N PRO A 215 -12.65 -21.68 -4.61
CA PRO A 215 -11.53 -20.76 -4.83
C PRO A 215 -10.43 -21.43 -5.67
N VAL A 216 -10.74 -21.74 -6.93
CA VAL A 216 -9.84 -22.48 -7.83
C VAL A 216 -8.50 -21.78 -8.05
N ASN A 217 -8.50 -20.45 -8.00
CA ASN A 217 -7.31 -19.60 -8.02
C ASN A 217 -6.39 -19.86 -6.81
N PHE A 218 -6.93 -19.82 -5.57
CA PHE A 218 -6.12 -20.09 -4.37
C PHE A 218 -5.60 -21.54 -4.37
N ILE A 219 -6.41 -22.49 -4.84
CA ILE A 219 -6.00 -23.90 -4.97
C ILE A 219 -4.83 -24.03 -5.96
N ALA A 220 -4.88 -23.33 -7.10
CA ALA A 220 -3.80 -23.35 -8.07
C ALA A 220 -2.50 -22.75 -7.49
N VAL A 221 -2.58 -21.60 -6.81
CA VAL A 221 -1.43 -20.99 -6.13
C VAL A 221 -0.85 -21.94 -5.08
N LYS A 222 -1.70 -22.56 -4.25
CA LYS A 222 -1.29 -23.54 -3.24
C LYS A 222 -0.54 -24.72 -3.84
N ASN A 223 -1.06 -25.28 -4.94
CA ASN A 223 -0.46 -26.44 -5.58
C ASN A 223 0.91 -26.10 -6.19
N ASP A 224 1.05 -24.91 -6.78
CA ASP A 224 2.33 -24.46 -7.31
C ASP A 224 3.36 -24.20 -6.20
N LEU A 225 2.93 -23.64 -5.05
CA LEU A 225 3.76 -23.51 -3.85
C LEU A 225 4.24 -24.87 -3.32
N ILE A 226 3.37 -25.90 -3.31
CA ILE A 226 3.75 -27.26 -2.92
C ILE A 226 4.82 -27.79 -3.87
N LYS A 227 4.59 -27.69 -5.18
CA LYS A 227 5.53 -28.13 -6.22
C LYS A 227 6.92 -27.49 -6.05
N LYS A 228 6.97 -26.24 -5.58
CA LYS A 228 8.20 -25.47 -5.39
C LYS A 228 8.76 -25.52 -3.97
N ASN A 229 8.17 -26.30 -3.07
CA ASN A 229 8.55 -26.38 -1.65
C ASN A 229 8.51 -25.03 -0.93
N LEU A 230 7.57 -24.15 -1.30
CA LEU A 230 7.40 -22.80 -0.76
C LEU A 230 6.17 -22.67 0.14
N LEU A 231 5.34 -23.72 0.29
CA LEU A 231 4.08 -23.64 1.03
C LEU A 231 4.27 -23.18 2.50
N SER A 232 5.37 -23.57 3.14
CA SER A 232 5.68 -23.17 4.52
C SER A 232 5.84 -21.66 4.69
N LEU A 233 6.22 -20.94 3.62
CA LEU A 233 6.41 -19.49 3.63
C LEU A 233 5.14 -18.71 3.29
N ALA A 234 4.05 -19.37 2.86
CA ALA A 234 2.86 -18.69 2.34
C ALA A 234 2.24 -17.71 3.36
N ASN A 235 2.22 -18.08 4.64
CA ASN A 235 1.72 -17.23 5.70
C ASN A 235 2.59 -15.99 5.90
N ASP A 236 3.91 -16.14 5.78
CA ASP A 236 4.85 -15.04 5.94
C ASP A 236 4.84 -14.12 4.71
N PHE A 237 4.65 -14.67 3.51
CA PHE A 237 4.40 -13.90 2.29
C PHE A 237 3.14 -13.05 2.42
N THR A 238 2.03 -13.64 2.92
CA THR A 238 0.78 -12.92 3.17
C THR A 238 0.99 -11.76 4.14
N LYS A 239 1.68 -12.02 5.26
CA LYS A 239 1.96 -10.99 6.27
C LYS A 239 2.84 -9.87 5.74
N ALA A 240 3.99 -10.21 5.13
CA ALA A 240 4.97 -9.22 4.70
C ALA A 240 4.46 -8.32 3.57
N SER A 241 3.85 -8.90 2.53
CA SER A 241 3.20 -8.13 1.46
C SER A 241 2.01 -7.31 1.98
N GLY A 242 1.20 -7.87 2.88
CA GLY A 242 0.09 -7.14 3.48
C GLY A 242 0.51 -5.99 4.39
N LYS A 243 1.64 -6.10 5.10
CA LYS A 243 2.21 -5.00 5.89
C LYS A 243 2.74 -3.87 5.01
N LEU A 244 3.35 -4.19 3.86
CA LEU A 244 3.72 -3.20 2.85
C LEU A 244 2.46 -2.52 2.27
N ALA A 245 1.40 -3.28 1.96
CA ALA A 245 0.12 -2.73 1.51
C ALA A 245 -0.41 -1.68 2.51
N VAL A 246 -0.49 -2.04 3.79
CA VAL A 246 -0.96 -1.16 4.87
C VAL A 246 -0.11 0.11 5.00
N LEU A 247 1.22 0.00 4.82
CA LEU A 247 2.12 1.15 4.82
C LEU A 247 1.76 2.15 3.71
N LEU A 248 1.47 1.65 2.51
CA LEU A 248 1.12 2.47 1.35
C LEU A 248 -0.30 3.05 1.48
N TYR A 249 -1.28 2.26 1.95
CA TYR A 249 -2.63 2.74 2.29
C TYR A 249 -2.59 3.89 3.29
N LYS A 250 -1.77 3.78 4.35
CA LYS A 250 -1.60 4.83 5.35
C LYS A 250 -1.17 6.14 4.71
N GLU A 251 -0.11 6.11 3.91
CA GLU A 251 0.41 7.32 3.27
C GLU A 251 -0.60 7.93 2.29
N GLU A 252 -1.32 7.10 1.54
CA GLU A 252 -2.32 7.56 0.57
C GLU A 252 -3.53 8.24 1.25
N ILE A 253 -4.05 7.62 2.31
CA ILE A 253 -5.14 8.19 3.11
C ILE A 253 -4.68 9.46 3.82
N GLU A 254 -3.47 9.51 4.35
CA GLU A 254 -2.94 10.71 4.99
C GLU A 254 -2.78 11.85 4.00
N ARG A 255 -2.28 11.61 2.78
CA ARG A 255 -2.21 12.64 1.73
C ARG A 255 -3.58 13.19 1.36
N ALA A 256 -4.60 12.34 1.29
CA ALA A 256 -5.97 12.78 1.15
C ALA A 256 -6.37 13.68 2.34
N LEU A 257 -6.25 13.20 3.58
CA LEU A 257 -6.66 13.99 4.76
C LEU A 257 -5.90 15.31 4.92
N LYS A 258 -4.65 15.38 4.45
CA LYS A 258 -3.80 16.59 4.38
C LYS A 258 -4.26 17.61 3.33
N THR A 259 -5.02 17.18 2.32
CA THR A 259 -5.45 18.03 1.21
C THR A 259 -6.75 18.74 1.55
N HIS A 260 -6.72 20.07 1.67
CA HIS A 260 -7.88 20.85 2.12
C HIS A 260 -9.15 20.59 1.31
N ASP A 261 -9.05 20.60 -0.03
CA ASP A 261 -10.22 20.53 -0.91
C ASP A 261 -10.68 19.09 -1.23
N ILE A 262 -10.01 18.07 -0.69
CA ILE A 262 -10.46 16.68 -0.89
C ILE A 262 -11.64 16.37 0.03
N SER A 263 -12.72 15.87 -0.56
CA SER A 263 -13.97 15.59 0.15
C SER A 263 -14.10 14.11 0.51
N GLY A 264 -13.27 13.24 -0.06
CA GLY A 264 -13.21 11.84 0.33
C GLY A 264 -12.27 10.99 -0.51
N PHE A 265 -12.30 9.70 -0.23
CA PHE A 265 -11.64 8.66 -1.01
C PHE A 265 -12.52 7.41 -0.99
N GLN A 266 -12.35 6.56 -2.01
CA GLN A 266 -12.93 5.23 -2.11
C GLN A 266 -11.79 4.23 -2.25
N LEU A 267 -11.62 3.32 -1.30
CA LEU A 267 -10.61 2.27 -1.38
C LEU A 267 -10.97 1.25 -2.47
N LEU A 268 -9.97 0.69 -3.16
CA LEU A 268 -10.07 -0.57 -3.90
C LEU A 268 -9.07 -1.58 -3.33
N ASP A 269 -9.36 -2.18 -2.19
CA ASP A 269 -10.62 -2.23 -1.46
C ASP A 269 -10.24 -2.51 0.01
N LEU A 270 -11.13 -2.29 0.97
CA LEU A 270 -10.94 -2.78 2.33
C LEU A 270 -10.90 -4.31 2.37
N HIS A 271 -11.63 -4.98 1.49
CA HIS A 271 -11.71 -6.44 1.39
C HIS A 271 -11.27 -6.97 0.02
N ASP A 272 -11.02 -8.27 -0.10
CA ASP A 272 -10.51 -8.85 -1.35
C ASP A 272 -11.56 -8.97 -2.43
N PHE A 273 -11.19 -8.60 -3.65
CA PHE A 273 -11.96 -8.87 -4.85
C PHE A 273 -11.45 -10.13 -5.57
N PRO A 274 -12.22 -11.24 -5.58
CA PRO A 274 -11.78 -12.48 -6.22
C PRO A 274 -11.86 -12.47 -7.75
N GLY A 275 -12.53 -11.47 -8.35
CA GLY A 275 -12.69 -11.33 -9.80
C GLY A 275 -11.42 -10.86 -10.51
N GLN A 276 -11.53 -10.64 -11.82
CA GLN A 276 -10.48 -10.07 -12.70
C GLN A 276 -9.08 -10.68 -12.46
N GLY A 277 -9.00 -12.01 -12.44
CA GLY A 277 -7.72 -12.70 -12.29
C GLY A 277 -7.15 -12.72 -10.87
N THR A 278 -7.97 -12.56 -9.82
CA THR A 278 -7.57 -12.59 -8.39
C THR A 278 -6.92 -11.28 -7.94
N ALA A 279 -7.74 -10.29 -7.60
CA ALA A 279 -7.31 -8.99 -7.10
C ALA A 279 -7.34 -8.93 -5.56
N LEU A 280 -6.28 -9.43 -4.92
CA LEU A 280 -6.21 -9.52 -3.46
C LEU A 280 -5.62 -8.24 -2.85
N VAL A 281 -6.31 -7.13 -3.02
CA VAL A 281 -5.87 -5.80 -2.57
C VAL A 281 -6.37 -5.44 -1.16
N GLY A 282 -7.26 -6.27 -0.60
CA GLY A 282 -7.91 -6.05 0.67
C GLY A 282 -7.01 -6.27 1.88
N ILE A 283 -7.25 -5.51 2.94
CA ILE A 283 -6.72 -5.85 4.27
C ILE A 283 -7.58 -6.92 4.98
N LEU A 284 -8.82 -7.05 4.52
CA LEU A 284 -9.76 -8.12 4.85
C LEU A 284 -9.85 -9.11 3.69
N ASP A 285 -10.24 -10.34 3.98
CA ASP A 285 -10.54 -11.34 2.95
C ASP A 285 -11.94 -11.16 2.32
N ALA A 286 -12.28 -11.99 1.33
CA ALA A 286 -13.56 -11.94 0.63
C ALA A 286 -14.79 -12.21 1.52
N PHE A 287 -14.60 -12.58 2.80
CA PHE A 287 -15.66 -12.80 3.79
C PHE A 287 -15.74 -11.67 4.82
N TRP A 288 -15.06 -10.53 4.58
CA TRP A 288 -14.94 -9.40 5.50
C TRP A 288 -14.27 -9.78 6.82
N GLU A 289 -13.35 -10.75 6.80
CA GLU A 289 -12.62 -11.21 7.97
C GLU A 289 -11.15 -10.78 7.91
N SER A 290 -10.55 -10.53 9.08
CA SER A 290 -9.18 -10.04 9.16
C SER A 290 -8.18 -11.06 8.63
N LYS A 291 -7.26 -10.60 7.78
CA LYS A 291 -6.07 -11.35 7.38
C LYS A 291 -4.95 -11.32 8.43
N GLY A 292 -5.14 -10.61 9.55
CA GLY A 292 -4.11 -10.42 10.59
C GLY A 292 -3.04 -9.39 10.23
N LEU A 293 -3.30 -8.52 9.25
CA LEU A 293 -2.34 -7.52 8.78
C LEU A 293 -2.32 -6.26 9.67
N ILE A 294 -3.49 -5.82 10.11
CA ILE A 294 -3.68 -4.67 10.99
C ILE A 294 -5.02 -4.80 11.72
N THR A 295 -5.05 -4.38 12.99
CA THR A 295 -6.29 -4.33 13.78
C THR A 295 -7.12 -3.10 13.39
N PRO A 296 -8.45 -3.11 13.61
CA PRO A 296 -9.29 -1.95 13.33
C PRO A 296 -8.81 -0.68 14.06
N ASP A 297 -8.44 -0.79 15.33
CA ASP A 297 -7.94 0.34 16.13
C ASP A 297 -6.67 0.96 15.54
N LYS A 298 -5.74 0.13 15.06
CA LYS A 298 -4.51 0.61 14.41
C LYS A 298 -4.77 1.21 13.05
N PHE A 299 -5.73 0.69 12.28
CA PHE A 299 -6.11 1.29 11.01
C PHE A 299 -6.78 2.67 11.22
N ARG A 300 -7.55 2.81 12.30
CA ARG A 300 -8.18 4.07 12.70
C ARG A 300 -7.19 5.16 13.14
N GLU A 301 -5.92 4.84 13.39
CA GLU A 301 -4.89 5.86 13.64
C GLU A 301 -4.70 6.78 12.43
N PHE A 302 -4.97 6.30 11.21
CA PHE A 302 -4.88 7.09 9.98
C PHE A 302 -6.19 7.15 9.18
N CYS A 303 -7.19 6.32 9.48
CA CYS A 303 -8.51 6.36 8.85
C CYS A 303 -9.62 6.50 9.90
N SER A 304 -9.94 7.73 10.31
CA SER A 304 -10.95 7.99 11.35
C SER A 304 -11.62 9.34 11.13
N SER A 305 -12.61 9.68 11.98
CA SER A 305 -13.21 11.01 11.99
C SER A 305 -12.22 12.08 12.46
N VAL A 306 -11.29 11.74 13.34
CA VAL A 306 -10.19 12.64 13.77
C VAL A 306 -8.87 11.90 13.60
N VAL A 307 -7.92 12.56 12.94
CA VAL A 307 -6.61 11.99 12.62
C VAL A 307 -5.53 13.05 12.84
N PRO A 308 -4.59 12.84 13.79
CA PRO A 308 -3.35 13.60 13.85
C PRO A 308 -2.50 13.31 12.62
N LEU A 309 -1.94 14.35 12.01
CA LEU A 309 -1.16 14.28 10.78
C LEU A 309 0.17 15.01 10.98
N VAL A 310 1.22 14.53 10.33
CA VAL A 310 2.55 15.15 10.37
C VAL A 310 3.10 15.29 8.96
N ARG A 311 3.76 16.42 8.71
CA ARG A 311 4.49 16.72 7.49
C ARG A 311 5.99 16.80 7.75
N PHE A 312 6.75 15.94 7.09
CA PHE A 312 8.21 15.93 7.14
C PHE A 312 8.80 15.43 5.81
N GLN A 313 10.06 15.76 5.56
CA GLN A 313 10.61 15.70 4.20
C GLN A 313 10.98 14.28 3.73
N LYS A 314 11.53 13.43 4.60
CA LYS A 314 12.12 12.15 4.20
C LYS A 314 12.04 11.10 5.32
N ALA A 315 12.12 9.82 4.96
CA ALA A 315 12.09 8.72 5.93
C ALA A 315 13.45 8.44 6.60
N THR A 316 14.55 8.86 5.98
CA THR A 316 15.91 8.48 6.39
C THR A 316 16.77 9.70 6.65
N TYR A 317 17.54 9.65 7.73
CA TYR A 317 18.37 10.74 8.23
C TYR A 317 19.74 10.23 8.63
N THR A 318 20.76 11.10 8.60
CA THR A 318 22.00 10.91 9.34
C THR A 318 21.91 11.59 10.71
N ASN A 319 22.71 11.12 11.67
CA ASN A 319 22.67 11.59 13.06
C ASN A 319 23.16 13.04 13.27
N ASP A 320 23.85 13.61 12.29
CA ASP A 320 24.24 15.03 12.26
C ASP A 320 23.10 15.94 11.77
N GLU A 321 21.96 15.38 11.37
CA GLU A 321 20.77 16.14 10.99
C GLU A 321 19.88 16.50 12.19
N THR A 322 18.99 17.45 11.96
CA THR A 322 17.88 17.76 12.87
C THR A 322 16.57 17.32 12.25
N PHE A 323 15.84 16.45 12.93
CA PHE A 323 14.49 16.09 12.51
C PHE A 323 13.56 17.29 12.69
N SER A 324 12.86 17.65 11.62
CA SER A 324 11.92 18.77 11.57
C SER A 324 10.60 18.33 10.94
N ALA A 325 9.49 18.67 11.59
CA ALA A 325 8.15 18.34 11.10
C ALA A 325 7.11 19.38 11.53
N SER A 326 6.06 19.58 10.72
CA SER A 326 4.86 20.30 11.16
C SER A 326 3.74 19.33 11.50
N VAL A 327 2.95 19.66 12.52
CA VAL A 327 1.84 18.84 13.00
C VAL A 327 0.52 19.55 12.73
N GLU A 328 -0.42 18.81 12.17
CA GLU A 328 -1.79 19.26 11.92
C GLU A 328 -2.80 18.18 12.31
N VAL A 329 -4.08 18.53 12.35
CA VAL A 329 -5.17 17.60 12.63
C VAL A 329 -6.24 17.73 11.56
N ALA A 330 -6.73 16.58 11.08
CA ALA A 330 -8.00 16.49 10.40
C ALA A 330 -9.08 16.11 11.41
N ASN A 331 -10.10 16.95 11.59
CA ASN A 331 -11.26 16.73 12.44
C ASN A 331 -12.54 16.83 11.62
N PHE A 332 -13.04 15.68 11.19
CA PHE A 332 -14.35 15.48 10.59
C PHE A 332 -15.31 14.76 11.55
N SER A 333 -15.16 15.00 12.86
CA SER A 333 -16.14 14.58 13.85
C SER A 333 -17.36 15.52 13.87
N THR A 334 -18.33 15.26 14.74
CA THR A 334 -19.57 16.04 14.80
C THR A 334 -19.41 17.42 15.44
N ALA A 335 -18.26 17.71 16.06
CA ALA A 335 -18.02 18.97 16.76
C ALA A 335 -16.51 19.32 16.81
N ALA A 336 -16.22 20.59 17.08
CA ALA A 336 -14.88 21.02 17.43
C ALA A 336 -14.43 20.41 18.78
N ILE A 337 -13.16 20.04 18.90
CA ILE A 337 -12.58 19.53 20.15
C ILE A 337 -12.11 20.73 20.97
N LYS A 338 -12.87 21.07 22.01
CA LYS A 338 -12.56 22.18 22.92
C LYS A 338 -11.54 21.77 23.97
N GLN A 339 -10.73 22.72 24.44
CA GLN A 339 -9.71 22.52 25.48
C GLN A 339 -8.78 21.34 25.15
N ALA A 340 -8.42 21.22 23.88
CA ALA A 340 -7.62 20.11 23.40
C ALA A 340 -6.20 20.21 23.96
N SER A 341 -5.63 19.05 24.28
CA SER A 341 -4.22 18.90 24.60
C SER A 341 -3.63 17.84 23.69
N VAL A 342 -2.52 18.16 23.05
CA VAL A 342 -1.87 17.27 22.08
C VAL A 342 -0.44 17.05 22.51
N SER A 343 -0.10 15.80 22.82
CA SER A 343 1.24 15.39 23.18
C SER A 343 1.94 14.76 21.98
N TRP A 344 3.25 14.92 21.89
CA TRP A 344 4.07 14.20 20.92
C TRP A 344 5.36 13.69 21.55
N GLN A 345 5.88 12.60 21.01
CA GLN A 345 7.18 12.06 21.39
C GLN A 345 7.87 11.39 20.22
N ILE A 346 9.20 11.44 20.21
CA ILE A 346 10.08 10.65 19.35
C ILE A 346 10.80 9.67 20.26
N ALA A 347 10.64 8.39 20.02
CA ALA A 347 11.25 7.33 20.81
C ALA A 347 11.96 6.30 19.94
N THR A 348 12.97 5.65 20.51
CA THR A 348 13.63 4.48 19.94
C THR A 348 12.76 3.22 20.07
N ASN A 349 13.14 2.13 19.40
CA ASN A 349 12.45 0.84 19.54
C ASN A 349 12.45 0.28 20.98
N ASP A 350 13.49 0.55 21.76
CA ASP A 350 13.58 0.20 23.20
C ASP A 350 12.87 1.22 24.10
N LYS A 351 12.07 2.11 23.50
CA LYS A 351 11.22 3.11 24.17
C LYS A 351 11.98 4.21 24.90
N GLN A 352 13.26 4.44 24.59
CA GLN A 352 13.97 5.63 25.07
C GLN A 352 13.45 6.86 24.34
N ILE A 353 13.11 7.89 25.11
CA ILE A 353 12.60 9.16 24.57
C ILE A 353 13.77 10.02 24.11
N ILE A 354 13.79 10.36 22.82
CA ILE A 354 14.77 11.27 22.22
C ILE A 354 14.31 12.73 22.39
N ALA A 355 13.03 12.98 22.13
CA ALA A 355 12.40 14.28 22.28
C ALA A 355 10.90 14.11 22.55
N LYS A 356 10.30 15.09 23.23
CA LYS A 356 8.85 15.13 23.47
C LYS A 356 8.39 16.58 23.66
N GLY A 357 7.10 16.80 23.49
CA GLY A 357 6.48 18.08 23.74
C GLY A 357 4.97 17.98 23.82
N ARG A 358 4.33 19.13 24.03
CA ARG A 358 2.89 19.25 24.22
C ARG A 358 2.41 20.60 23.71
N TRP A 359 1.24 20.60 23.07
CA TRP A 359 0.49 21.79 22.71
C TRP A 359 -0.85 21.79 23.44
N THR A 360 -1.35 22.97 23.77
CA THR A 360 -2.66 23.17 24.38
C THR A 360 -3.49 24.13 23.54
N PRO A 361 -3.86 23.76 22.30
CA PRO A 361 -4.74 24.60 21.48
C PRO A 361 -6.10 24.75 22.17
N SER A 362 -6.63 25.98 22.19
CA SER A 362 -7.95 26.24 22.80
C SER A 362 -9.05 25.40 22.17
N THR A 363 -8.99 25.22 20.84
CA THR A 363 -9.96 24.43 20.06
C THR A 363 -9.29 23.80 18.84
N ILE A 364 -9.66 22.56 18.50
CA ILE A 364 -9.43 21.95 17.18
C ILE A 364 -10.77 21.97 16.43
N GLU A 365 -10.90 22.88 15.47
CA GLU A 365 -12.14 23.09 14.71
C GLU A 365 -12.52 21.89 13.83
N ILE A 366 -13.68 21.93 13.17
CA ILE A 366 -14.03 20.96 12.14
C ILE A 366 -13.33 21.34 10.83
N GLY A 367 -12.77 20.36 10.13
CA GLY A 367 -12.04 20.52 8.87
C GLY A 367 -10.70 19.81 8.90
N ASN A 368 -9.83 20.12 7.94
CA ASN A 368 -8.46 19.63 7.85
C ASN A 368 -7.47 20.79 7.71
N GLY A 369 -6.17 20.49 7.75
CA GLY A 369 -5.12 21.52 7.76
C GLY A 369 -5.02 22.31 9.07
N ILE A 370 -5.63 21.82 10.16
CA ILE A 370 -5.65 22.53 11.45
C ILE A 370 -4.26 22.41 12.09
N THR A 371 -3.44 23.44 11.90
CA THR A 371 -2.04 23.46 12.32
C THR A 371 -1.91 23.60 13.84
N LEU A 372 -1.09 22.75 14.46
CA LEU A 372 -0.79 22.80 15.89
C LEU A 372 0.56 23.46 16.20
N GLY A 373 1.57 23.15 15.39
CA GLY A 373 2.92 23.66 15.58
C GLY A 373 3.99 22.78 14.93
N ASN A 374 5.25 23.11 15.21
CA ASN A 374 6.41 22.42 14.65
C ASN A 374 7.15 21.61 15.72
N ILE A 375 7.71 20.48 15.29
CA ILE A 375 8.62 19.63 16.04
C ILE A 375 10.03 19.87 15.52
N THR A 376 10.99 19.99 16.44
CA THR A 376 12.41 20.01 16.13
C THR A 376 13.14 19.12 17.13
N ALA A 377 13.93 18.17 16.64
CA ALA A 377 14.70 17.26 17.48
C ALA A 377 16.09 17.00 16.89
N SER A 378 17.14 17.31 17.65
CA SER A 378 18.51 16.96 17.26
C SER A 378 18.71 15.45 17.32
N LEU A 379 19.34 14.88 16.29
CA LEU A 379 19.62 13.45 16.21
C LEU A 379 21.04 13.08 16.67
N ASN A 380 21.81 14.06 17.16
CA ASN A 380 23.24 13.91 17.48
C ASN A 380 23.55 12.87 18.57
N LYS A 381 22.59 12.55 19.43
CA LYS A 381 22.72 11.53 20.48
C LYS A 381 22.62 10.10 19.94
N ILE A 382 22.19 9.93 18.70
CA ILE A 382 22.11 8.62 18.04
C ILE A 382 23.51 8.26 17.51
N SER A 383 24.14 7.27 18.13
CA SER A 383 25.49 6.80 17.77
C SER A 383 25.49 5.50 16.96
N THR A 384 24.36 4.78 16.94
CA THR A 384 24.17 3.54 16.17
C THR A 384 22.96 3.66 15.27
N ALA A 385 22.91 2.87 14.19
CA ALA A 385 21.77 2.86 13.29
C ALA A 385 20.50 2.43 14.04
N GLN A 386 19.46 3.26 14.02
CA GLN A 386 18.23 3.01 14.76
C GLN A 386 16.98 3.41 13.99
N LYS A 387 15.89 2.68 14.24
CA LYS A 387 14.53 3.07 13.88
C LYS A 387 13.95 3.88 15.05
N LEU A 388 13.43 5.06 14.75
CA LEU A 388 12.70 5.92 15.69
C LEU A 388 11.23 5.98 15.29
N THR A 389 10.36 6.15 16.27
CA THR A 389 8.92 6.33 16.08
C THR A 389 8.50 7.68 16.63
N LEU A 390 7.98 8.55 15.76
CA LEU A 390 7.22 9.74 16.14
C LEU A 390 5.79 9.33 16.43
N THR A 391 5.26 9.70 17.60
CA THR A 391 3.86 9.52 17.98
C THR A 391 3.24 10.87 18.32
N VAL A 392 2.03 11.13 17.84
CA VAL A 392 1.22 12.30 18.18
C VAL A 392 -0.13 11.82 18.68
N SER A 393 -0.56 12.31 19.85
CA SER A 393 -1.78 11.87 20.51
C SER A 393 -2.58 13.05 21.05
N ILE A 394 -3.89 13.08 20.80
CA ILE A 394 -4.82 14.01 21.44
C ILE A 394 -5.21 13.40 22.80
N GLU A 395 -4.77 14.03 23.88
CA GLU A 395 -4.96 13.54 25.25
C GLU A 395 -6.44 13.40 25.60
N ASN A 396 -6.75 12.45 26.49
CA ASN A 396 -8.11 12.10 26.91
C ASN A 396 -9.02 11.61 25.75
N THR A 397 -8.41 11.20 24.63
CA THR A 397 -9.10 10.56 23.52
C THR A 397 -8.31 9.34 23.05
N ASN A 398 -8.89 8.58 22.13
CA ASN A 398 -8.21 7.46 21.48
C ASN A 398 -7.51 7.88 20.16
N TYR A 399 -7.48 9.18 19.84
CA TYR A 399 -6.90 9.68 18.59
C TYR A 399 -5.39 9.81 18.72
N THR A 400 -4.70 8.92 18.04
CA THR A 400 -3.24 8.87 17.98
C THR A 400 -2.82 8.46 16.59
N ASN A 401 -1.63 8.89 16.17
CA ASN A 401 -1.01 8.42 14.94
C ASN A 401 0.52 8.38 15.11
N SER A 402 1.19 7.57 14.29
CA SER A 402 2.63 7.37 14.38
C SER A 402 3.32 7.19 13.02
N TRP A 403 4.60 7.56 12.98
CA TRP A 403 5.46 7.48 11.80
C TRP A 403 6.84 6.98 12.21
N ASN A 404 7.44 6.16 11.36
CA ASN A 404 8.80 5.68 11.56
C ASN A 404 9.78 6.50 10.72
N ILE A 405 10.93 6.81 11.32
CA ILE A 405 12.10 7.34 10.62
C ILE A 405 13.33 6.49 10.97
N TRP A 406 14.31 6.46 10.08
CA TRP A 406 15.56 5.73 10.28
C TRP A 406 16.70 6.72 10.37
N VAL A 407 17.51 6.57 11.41
CA VAL A 407 18.66 7.42 11.68
C VAL A 407 19.92 6.58 11.62
N TYR A 408 20.86 6.99 10.76
CA TYR A 408 22.13 6.32 10.53
C TYR A 408 23.30 7.18 11.01
N PRO A 409 24.37 6.61 11.60
CA PRO A 409 25.57 7.38 11.91
C PRO A 409 26.18 7.95 10.64
N ARG A 410 26.46 9.26 10.60
CA ARG A 410 27.13 9.89 9.46
C ARG A 410 28.51 9.32 9.23
N LYS A 411 29.24 9.05 10.32
CA LYS A 411 30.55 8.41 10.31
C LYS A 411 30.39 6.99 10.81
N LEU A 412 30.65 6.03 9.94
CA LEU A 412 30.66 4.62 10.27
C LEU A 412 32.03 4.22 10.82
N PRO A 413 32.10 3.23 11.73
CA PRO A 413 33.36 2.64 12.13
C PRO A 413 34.11 2.05 10.94
N GLN A 414 35.43 1.86 11.09
CA GLN A 414 36.27 1.32 10.03
C GLN A 414 35.73 -0.02 9.51
N GLU A 415 35.63 -0.14 8.18
CA GLU A 415 35.22 -1.37 7.51
C GLU A 415 36.23 -2.49 7.78
N ASN A 416 35.75 -3.74 7.81
CA ASN A 416 36.63 -4.89 7.98
C ASN A 416 37.44 -5.12 6.70
N SER A 417 38.74 -4.84 6.74
CA SER A 417 39.64 -4.96 5.59
C SER A 417 39.92 -6.41 5.15
N ALA A 418 39.43 -7.42 5.87
CA ALA A 418 39.62 -8.83 5.52
C ALA A 418 38.66 -9.32 4.42
N VAL A 419 37.62 -8.54 4.10
CA VAL A 419 36.63 -8.88 3.06
C VAL A 419 37.00 -8.18 1.76
N VAL A 420 37.08 -8.93 0.66
CA VAL A 420 37.24 -8.37 -0.68
C VAL A 420 35.88 -7.87 -1.15
N PHE A 421 35.72 -6.56 -1.30
CA PHE A 421 34.53 -5.94 -1.89
C PHE A 421 34.81 -5.63 -3.35
N THR A 422 34.00 -6.17 -4.27
CA THR A 422 34.16 -5.91 -5.71
C THR A 422 32.84 -6.02 -6.46
N ALA A 423 32.70 -5.24 -7.53
CA ALA A 423 31.64 -5.37 -8.52
C ALA A 423 32.04 -6.25 -9.71
N ASP A 424 33.32 -6.62 -9.83
CA ASP A 424 33.85 -7.39 -10.95
C ASP A 424 33.78 -8.90 -10.67
N TYR A 425 33.15 -9.62 -11.60
CA TYR A 425 32.99 -11.06 -11.50
C TYR A 425 34.33 -11.81 -11.53
N THR A 426 35.29 -11.36 -12.35
CA THR A 426 36.59 -12.03 -12.52
C THR A 426 37.43 -11.88 -11.28
N GLU A 427 37.48 -10.66 -10.72
CA GLU A 427 38.14 -10.39 -9.44
C GLU A 427 37.54 -11.24 -8.31
N ALA A 428 36.20 -11.31 -8.24
CA ALA A 428 35.52 -12.11 -7.24
C ALA A 428 35.89 -13.60 -7.32
N ILE A 429 35.85 -14.19 -8.53
CA ILE A 429 36.21 -15.61 -8.73
C ILE A 429 37.68 -15.88 -8.36
N ASN A 430 38.60 -15.01 -8.76
CA ASN A 430 40.02 -15.17 -8.42
C ASN A 430 40.22 -15.15 -6.90
N ALA A 431 39.62 -14.19 -6.21
CA ALA A 431 39.70 -14.10 -4.75
C ALA A 431 39.05 -15.32 -4.04
N LEU A 432 37.90 -15.81 -4.54
CA LEU A 432 37.23 -17.00 -4.01
C LEU A 432 38.10 -18.26 -4.18
N ASN A 433 38.79 -18.40 -5.32
CA ASN A 433 39.69 -19.53 -5.57
C ASN A 433 40.96 -19.51 -4.72
N GLU A 434 41.38 -18.33 -4.26
CA GLU A 434 42.43 -18.15 -3.26
C GLU A 434 41.94 -18.42 -1.82
N GLY A 435 40.65 -18.71 -1.61
CA GLY A 435 40.08 -18.98 -0.30
C GLY A 435 39.64 -17.74 0.48
N LYS A 436 39.57 -16.57 -0.18
CA LYS A 436 39.17 -15.31 0.45
C LYS A 436 37.66 -15.25 0.68
N THR A 437 37.27 -14.31 1.54
CA THR A 437 35.88 -13.91 1.74
C THR A 437 35.56 -12.73 0.83
N VAL A 438 34.50 -12.84 0.03
CA VAL A 438 34.16 -11.88 -1.03
C VAL A 438 32.72 -11.38 -0.89
N LEU A 439 32.56 -10.06 -0.83
CA LEU A 439 31.28 -9.38 -1.04
C LEU A 439 31.21 -8.94 -2.50
N LEU A 440 30.42 -9.65 -3.30
CA LEU A 440 30.17 -9.32 -4.71
C LEU A 440 28.97 -8.39 -4.81
N ASN A 441 29.13 -7.21 -5.39
CA ASN A 441 28.07 -6.23 -5.62
C ASN A 441 28.05 -5.77 -7.09
N PRO A 442 27.59 -6.63 -8.03
CA PRO A 442 27.60 -6.29 -9.44
C PRO A 442 26.57 -5.19 -9.73
N ALA A 443 26.86 -4.34 -10.72
CA ALA A 443 25.91 -3.32 -11.19
C ALA A 443 24.57 -3.95 -11.59
N LYS A 444 23.44 -3.37 -11.17
CA LYS A 444 22.10 -3.96 -11.35
C LYS A 444 21.78 -4.29 -12.82
N GLU A 445 22.28 -3.49 -13.76
CA GLU A 445 22.09 -3.65 -15.19
C GLU A 445 22.78 -4.90 -15.73
N LYS A 446 23.84 -5.38 -15.06
CA LYS A 446 24.62 -6.58 -15.42
C LYS A 446 24.06 -7.86 -14.80
N ILE A 447 22.97 -7.81 -14.04
CA ILE A 447 22.40 -8.97 -13.36
C ILE A 447 21.27 -9.57 -14.20
N ASN A 448 21.26 -10.90 -14.35
CA ASN A 448 20.13 -11.65 -14.90
C ASN A 448 19.05 -11.80 -13.82
N GLY A 449 17.94 -11.07 -13.96
CA GLY A 449 16.87 -11.11 -12.97
C GLY A 449 15.65 -10.27 -13.35
N VAL A 450 14.86 -9.94 -12.33
CA VAL A 450 13.68 -9.07 -12.45
C VAL A 450 14.05 -7.68 -11.92
N GLU A 451 13.59 -6.61 -12.57
CA GLU A 451 13.77 -5.24 -12.07
C GLU A 451 13.24 -5.11 -10.62
N GLY A 452 14.05 -4.53 -9.74
CA GLY A 452 13.64 -4.20 -8.38
C GLY A 452 12.60 -3.09 -8.35
N LYS A 453 11.60 -3.23 -7.48
CA LYS A 453 10.53 -2.24 -7.24
C LYS A 453 10.30 -2.10 -5.74
N PHE A 454 9.91 -0.90 -5.31
CA PHE A 454 9.49 -0.70 -3.92
C PHE A 454 8.02 -1.03 -3.73
N VAL A 455 7.18 -0.57 -4.66
CA VAL A 455 5.74 -0.85 -4.62
C VAL A 455 5.47 -2.24 -5.15
N GLN A 456 4.57 -2.96 -4.47
CA GLN A 456 4.14 -4.30 -4.90
C GLN A 456 3.33 -4.26 -6.19
N VAL A 457 3.18 -5.44 -6.80
CA VAL A 457 2.35 -5.64 -8.00
C VAL A 457 1.01 -4.91 -7.90
N PHE A 458 0.69 -4.16 -8.95
CA PHE A 458 -0.59 -3.50 -9.10
C PHE A 458 -1.71 -4.52 -9.27
N TRP A 459 -2.65 -4.47 -8.33
CA TRP A 459 -3.99 -5.05 -8.37
C TRP A 459 -4.07 -6.57 -8.60
N SER A 460 -3.75 -7.03 -9.81
CA SER A 460 -3.81 -8.43 -10.22
C SER A 460 -2.64 -8.79 -11.15
N PRO A 461 -1.68 -9.64 -10.71
CA PRO A 461 -0.60 -10.12 -11.59
C PRO A 461 -1.10 -10.97 -12.76
N VAL A 462 -2.32 -11.52 -12.68
CA VAL A 462 -2.89 -12.35 -13.75
C VAL A 462 -3.54 -11.46 -14.81
N HIS A 463 -4.25 -10.41 -14.41
CA HIS A 463 -4.88 -9.49 -15.34
C HIS A 463 -3.87 -8.57 -16.04
N PHE A 464 -2.82 -8.18 -15.32
CA PHE A 464 -1.75 -7.31 -15.81
C PHE A 464 -0.40 -8.07 -15.74
N PRO A 465 -0.12 -8.98 -16.68
CA PRO A 465 1.02 -9.91 -16.59
C PRO A 465 2.39 -9.27 -16.88
N ASN A 466 2.40 -8.10 -17.52
CA ASN A 466 3.62 -7.37 -17.91
C ASN A 466 4.04 -6.36 -16.84
N GLN A 467 3.90 -6.73 -15.58
CA GLN A 467 4.36 -5.92 -14.46
C GLN A 467 5.71 -6.41 -13.97
N PRO A 468 6.77 -5.59 -14.00
CA PRO A 468 7.92 -5.83 -13.15
C PRO A 468 7.45 -5.72 -11.70
N GLY A 469 7.63 -6.76 -10.90
CA GLY A 469 7.18 -6.68 -9.52
C GLY A 469 7.51 -7.89 -8.67
N THR A 470 8.17 -7.59 -7.57
CA THR A 470 8.09 -8.36 -6.34
C THR A 470 6.85 -7.89 -5.56
N MET A 471 6.45 -8.63 -4.54
CA MET A 471 5.38 -8.24 -3.61
C MET A 471 5.95 -7.72 -2.29
N GLY A 472 7.16 -7.17 -2.34
CA GLY A 472 7.95 -6.76 -1.17
C GLY A 472 9.01 -7.77 -0.76
N LEU A 473 9.68 -7.48 0.34
CA LEU A 473 10.77 -8.24 0.95
C LEU A 473 10.22 -9.07 2.11
N LEU A 474 10.75 -10.28 2.27
CA LEU A 474 10.64 -11.06 3.50
C LEU A 474 12.01 -11.06 4.18
N VAL A 475 12.09 -10.44 5.33
CA VAL A 475 13.34 -10.20 6.06
C VAL A 475 13.31 -10.98 7.36
N ASN A 476 14.46 -11.52 7.78
CA ASN A 476 14.65 -11.99 9.14
C ASN A 476 15.52 -10.95 9.89
N PRO A 477 14.94 -10.03 10.69
CA PRO A 477 15.70 -9.00 11.41
C PRO A 477 16.74 -9.55 12.38
N ALA A 478 16.57 -10.81 12.83
CA ALA A 478 17.52 -11.47 13.72
C ALA A 478 18.72 -12.07 12.97
N HIS A 479 18.71 -12.10 11.63
CA HIS A 479 19.86 -12.59 10.86
C HIS A 479 21.08 -11.69 11.10
N PRO A 480 22.28 -12.24 11.39
CA PRO A 480 23.44 -11.44 11.75
C PRO A 480 23.87 -10.40 10.70
N ALA A 481 23.56 -10.65 9.42
CA ALA A 481 23.74 -9.70 8.32
C ALA A 481 23.06 -8.33 8.54
N PHE A 482 21.99 -8.28 9.34
CA PHE A 482 21.24 -7.06 9.66
C PHE A 482 21.50 -6.52 11.06
N ALA A 483 22.49 -7.05 11.79
CA ALA A 483 22.78 -6.63 13.17
C ALA A 483 23.09 -5.12 13.31
N HIS A 484 23.62 -4.50 12.25
CA HIS A 484 23.86 -3.06 12.18
C HIS A 484 22.93 -2.34 11.20
N PHE A 485 21.84 -2.98 10.77
CA PHE A 485 20.86 -2.41 9.84
C PHE A 485 19.44 -2.62 10.40
N PRO A 486 18.89 -1.65 11.16
CA PRO A 486 17.58 -1.80 11.79
C PRO A 486 16.48 -1.96 10.74
N THR A 487 15.79 -3.10 10.77
CA THR A 487 14.72 -3.45 9.83
C THR A 487 13.62 -4.26 10.52
N ASP A 488 12.44 -4.25 9.92
CA ASP A 488 11.33 -5.12 10.27
C ASP A 488 11.33 -6.38 9.37
N GLU A 489 10.42 -7.33 9.64
CA GLU A 489 10.27 -8.58 8.88
C GLU A 489 9.75 -8.39 7.44
N TYR A 490 9.44 -7.14 7.06
CA TYR A 490 8.79 -6.76 5.81
C TYR A 490 9.36 -5.44 5.26
N THR A 491 9.08 -5.13 4.00
CA THR A 491 9.50 -3.87 3.35
C THR A 491 8.93 -2.64 4.06
N ASN A 492 9.78 -1.65 4.29
CA ASN A 492 9.43 -0.37 4.90
C ASN A 492 10.23 0.76 4.23
N TRP A 493 9.94 2.04 4.53
CA TRP A 493 10.40 3.19 3.74
C TRP A 493 11.92 3.29 3.54
N GLN A 494 12.74 2.80 4.49
CA GLN A 494 14.19 2.77 4.35
C GLN A 494 14.66 1.90 3.19
N TRP A 495 13.89 0.87 2.82
CA TRP A 495 14.24 -0.02 1.71
C TRP A 495 13.99 0.61 0.33
N TRP A 496 13.31 1.75 0.23
CA TRP A 496 12.93 2.35 -1.05
C TRP A 496 14.12 2.52 -2.01
N ASP A 497 15.19 3.18 -1.55
CA ASP A 497 16.38 3.43 -2.36
C ASP A 497 17.05 2.14 -2.84
N LEU A 498 17.18 1.15 -1.94
CA LEU A 498 17.80 -0.13 -2.24
C LEU A 498 16.98 -0.96 -3.24
N CYS A 499 15.66 -1.01 -3.06
CA CYS A 499 14.76 -1.71 -3.98
C CYS A 499 14.71 -1.05 -5.36
N LYS A 500 14.76 0.28 -5.44
CA LYS A 500 14.78 1.01 -6.72
C LYS A 500 16.11 0.86 -7.46
N ASN A 501 17.18 0.58 -6.73
CA ASN A 501 18.52 0.39 -7.27
C ASN A 501 18.96 -1.07 -7.19
N SER A 502 18.09 -1.99 -7.57
CA SER A 502 18.41 -3.42 -7.59
C SER A 502 17.87 -4.18 -8.80
N THR A 503 18.42 -5.37 -8.98
CA THR A 503 17.83 -6.44 -9.80
C THR A 503 17.63 -7.65 -8.90
N THR A 504 16.40 -8.12 -8.76
CA THR A 504 16.03 -9.28 -7.93
C THR A 504 16.43 -10.57 -8.66
N LEU A 505 17.15 -11.47 -7.97
CA LEU A 505 17.55 -12.76 -8.52
C LEU A 505 16.38 -13.73 -8.60
N VAL A 506 16.34 -14.50 -9.68
CA VAL A 506 15.47 -15.68 -9.81
C VAL A 506 16.34 -16.91 -9.57
N LEU A 507 16.27 -17.50 -8.38
CA LEU A 507 17.16 -18.59 -7.97
C LEU A 507 16.85 -19.89 -8.71
N ASP A 508 15.59 -20.09 -9.10
CA ASP A 508 15.13 -21.28 -9.81
C ASP A 508 15.83 -21.45 -11.18
N SER A 509 16.09 -20.34 -11.89
CA SER A 509 16.77 -20.38 -13.20
C SER A 509 18.27 -20.61 -13.09
N VAL A 510 18.85 -20.30 -11.94
CA VAL A 510 20.28 -20.44 -11.66
C VAL A 510 20.60 -21.76 -10.97
N GLY A 511 19.64 -22.38 -10.29
CA GLY A 511 19.80 -23.64 -9.54
C GLY A 511 20.39 -23.44 -8.14
N ILE A 512 20.13 -22.29 -7.51
CA ILE A 512 20.65 -21.95 -6.17
C ILE A 512 19.70 -22.48 -5.11
N ASN A 513 20.24 -23.18 -4.11
CA ASN A 513 19.44 -23.69 -3.00
C ASN A 513 18.88 -22.53 -2.16
N PRO A 514 17.59 -22.55 -1.77
CA PRO A 514 16.99 -21.53 -0.91
C PRO A 514 17.68 -21.35 0.45
N SER A 515 18.46 -22.32 0.92
CA SER A 515 19.32 -22.19 2.12
C SER A 515 20.40 -21.11 1.98
N ALA A 516 20.69 -20.63 0.77
CA ALA A 516 21.61 -19.52 0.54
C ALA A 516 21.00 -18.15 0.87
N ILE A 517 19.68 -18.05 1.04
CA ILE A 517 18.99 -16.76 1.07
C ILE A 517 19.19 -16.06 2.42
N VAL A 518 19.71 -14.85 2.36
CA VAL A 518 19.81 -13.92 3.49
C VAL A 518 18.67 -12.89 3.45
N LEU A 519 18.35 -12.38 2.25
CA LEU A 519 17.24 -11.45 2.01
C LEU A 519 16.37 -11.97 0.87
N ARG A 520 15.11 -12.30 1.19
CA ARG A 520 14.15 -12.82 0.22
C ARG A 520 13.32 -11.70 -0.38
N ASP A 521 13.09 -11.80 -1.68
CA ASP A 521 12.06 -11.06 -2.40
C ASP A 521 10.84 -11.97 -2.60
N ILE A 522 9.64 -11.46 -2.34
CA ILE A 522 8.40 -12.20 -2.53
C ILE A 522 8.02 -12.08 -4.00
N ASP A 523 7.84 -13.19 -4.71
CA ASP A 523 7.37 -13.15 -6.09
C ASP A 523 5.86 -12.95 -6.19
N ASN A 524 5.41 -12.49 -7.35
CA ASN A 524 4.00 -12.53 -7.67
C ASN A 524 3.47 -13.98 -7.60
N PHE A 525 2.27 -14.14 -7.06
CA PHE A 525 1.68 -15.45 -6.79
C PHE A 525 1.29 -16.24 -8.06
N PHE A 526 1.30 -15.61 -9.24
CA PHE A 526 1.12 -16.29 -10.51
C PHE A 526 2.36 -17.10 -10.91
N LYS A 527 3.56 -16.67 -10.50
CA LYS A 527 4.82 -17.33 -10.83
C LYS A 527 5.49 -18.03 -9.65
N ASN A 528 5.30 -17.60 -8.39
CA ASN A 528 5.90 -18.17 -7.17
C ASN A 528 7.39 -18.54 -7.31
N ARG A 529 8.19 -17.74 -8.00
CA ARG A 529 9.62 -18.01 -8.16
C ARG A 529 10.32 -17.85 -6.82
N ASN A 530 11.36 -18.65 -6.60
CA ASN A 530 12.25 -18.44 -5.47
C ASN A 530 13.18 -17.26 -5.80
N MET A 531 13.05 -16.16 -5.06
CA MET A 531 13.76 -14.91 -5.36
C MET A 531 14.48 -14.34 -4.15
N ALA A 532 15.59 -13.63 -4.41
CA ALA A 532 16.41 -13.02 -3.38
C ALA A 532 17.21 -11.83 -3.92
N SER A 533 17.54 -10.91 -3.02
CA SER A 533 18.47 -9.80 -3.29
C SER A 533 19.80 -9.96 -2.56
N ILE A 534 19.85 -10.82 -1.53
CA ILE A 534 21.08 -11.16 -0.82
C ILE A 534 21.14 -12.66 -0.60
N ILE A 535 22.25 -13.28 -1.04
CA ILE A 535 22.54 -14.70 -0.81
C ILE A 535 23.96 -14.89 -0.27
N GLU A 536 24.19 -15.99 0.43
CA GLU A 536 25.51 -16.42 0.88
C GLU A 536 25.80 -17.88 0.47
N ALA A 537 27.05 -18.15 0.09
CA ALA A 537 27.48 -19.48 -0.34
C ALA A 537 28.98 -19.70 -0.17
N LYS A 538 29.40 -20.96 -0.18
CA LYS A 538 30.78 -21.36 -0.45
C LYS A 538 30.96 -21.49 -1.96
N VAL A 539 32.03 -20.89 -2.49
CA VAL A 539 32.39 -20.96 -3.91
C VAL A 539 33.89 -21.24 -3.99
N GLY A 540 34.27 -22.30 -4.70
CA GLY A 540 35.66 -22.76 -4.71
C GLY A 540 36.16 -23.05 -3.30
N LYS A 541 37.26 -22.41 -2.91
CA LYS A 541 37.84 -22.50 -1.55
C LYS A 541 37.35 -21.40 -0.60
N GLY A 542 36.63 -20.41 -1.13
CA GLY A 542 36.27 -19.18 -0.43
C GLY A 542 34.81 -19.13 0.01
N LYS A 543 34.44 -17.95 0.52
CA LYS A 543 33.08 -17.65 0.98
C LYS A 543 32.56 -16.41 0.26
N LEU A 544 31.36 -16.50 -0.28
CA LEU A 544 30.69 -15.45 -1.03
C LEU A 544 29.48 -14.93 -0.25
N LEU A 545 29.32 -13.61 -0.22
CA LEU A 545 28.02 -12.96 -0.06
C LEU A 545 27.78 -12.12 -1.31
N LEU A 546 26.64 -12.33 -1.96
CA LEU A 546 26.22 -11.57 -3.13
C LEU A 546 25.09 -10.64 -2.71
N CYS A 547 25.24 -9.35 -3.00
CA CYS A 547 24.20 -8.34 -2.85
C CYS A 547 23.86 -7.76 -4.22
N THR A 548 22.59 -7.80 -4.63
CA THR A 548 22.14 -7.27 -5.92
C THR A 548 21.50 -5.88 -5.84
N MET A 549 21.47 -5.31 -4.64
CA MET A 549 21.13 -3.91 -4.40
C MET A 549 22.41 -3.08 -4.49
N ASP A 550 22.37 -1.96 -5.18
CA ASP A 550 23.52 -1.05 -5.27
C ASP A 550 23.86 -0.46 -3.90
N ILE A 551 25.01 -0.89 -3.39
CA ILE A 551 25.59 -0.46 -2.11
C ILE A 551 27.01 0.10 -2.31
N GLU A 552 27.35 0.51 -3.53
CA GLU A 552 28.66 1.04 -3.90
C GLU A 552 28.61 2.53 -4.25
N HIS A 553 27.57 2.97 -4.97
CA HIS A 553 27.55 4.28 -5.59
C HIS A 553 26.86 5.34 -4.71
N ASP A 554 27.43 6.56 -4.73
CA ASP A 554 26.88 7.76 -4.08
C ASP A 554 26.55 7.61 -2.58
N LEU A 555 27.35 6.82 -1.84
CA LEU A 555 27.09 6.47 -0.44
C LEU A 555 26.95 7.68 0.50
N GLU A 556 27.64 8.77 0.21
CA GLU A 556 27.52 10.04 0.97
C GLU A 556 26.11 10.66 0.90
N LYS A 557 25.34 10.33 -0.14
CA LYS A 557 23.95 10.76 -0.33
C LYS A 557 22.95 9.65 -0.02
N ARG A 558 23.41 8.41 0.12
CA ARG A 558 22.61 7.20 0.31
C ARG A 558 22.97 6.50 1.63
N PRO A 559 22.58 7.10 2.78
CA PRO A 559 22.97 6.57 4.10
C PRO A 559 22.44 5.16 4.37
N VAL A 560 21.30 4.78 3.78
CA VAL A 560 20.77 3.42 3.86
C VAL A 560 21.73 2.42 3.20
N ALA A 561 22.19 2.72 1.99
CA ALA A 561 23.10 1.87 1.24
C ALA A 561 24.46 1.76 1.94
N ALA A 562 24.99 2.88 2.45
CA ALA A 562 26.20 2.89 3.26
C ALA A 562 26.06 2.02 4.53
N GLN A 563 24.93 2.13 5.23
CA GLN A 563 24.67 1.33 6.43
C GLN A 563 24.52 -0.16 6.11
N LEU A 564 23.83 -0.52 5.02
CA LEU A 564 23.67 -1.91 4.62
C LEU A 564 25.03 -2.51 4.26
N LYS A 565 25.85 -1.81 3.46
CA LYS A 565 27.23 -2.23 3.16
C LYS A 565 28.02 -2.49 4.43
N TYR A 566 28.00 -1.55 5.36
CA TYR A 566 28.69 -1.71 6.64
C TYR A 566 28.20 -2.94 7.41
N SER A 567 26.88 -3.14 7.52
CA SER A 567 26.30 -4.29 8.23
C SER A 567 26.73 -5.63 7.60
N LEU A 568 26.76 -5.71 6.26
CA LEU A 568 27.20 -6.91 5.54
C LEU A 568 28.70 -7.17 5.75
N LEU A 569 29.55 -6.14 5.64
CA LEU A 569 30.99 -6.28 5.85
C LEU A 569 31.34 -6.70 7.29
N GLN A 570 30.65 -6.15 8.29
CA GLN A 570 30.83 -6.57 9.70
C GLN A 570 30.40 -8.02 9.92
N TYR A 571 29.28 -8.44 9.31
CA TYR A 571 28.83 -9.83 9.37
C TYR A 571 29.87 -10.77 8.76
N MET A 572 30.33 -10.46 7.54
CA MET A 572 31.30 -11.27 6.79
C MET A 572 32.68 -11.35 7.43
N GLY A 573 33.08 -10.28 8.11
CA GLY A 573 34.32 -10.22 8.87
C GLY A 573 34.28 -10.95 10.22
N GLY A 574 33.11 -11.43 10.65
CA GLY A 574 32.91 -12.10 11.93
C GLY A 574 32.74 -13.61 11.83
N ASN A 575 32.89 -14.30 12.96
CA ASN A 575 32.75 -15.76 13.04
C ASN A 575 31.35 -16.29 12.72
N LYS A 576 30.33 -15.42 12.72
CA LYS A 576 28.95 -15.79 12.37
C LYS A 576 28.76 -16.00 10.87
N PHE A 577 29.65 -15.49 10.01
CA PHE A 577 29.60 -15.72 8.58
C PHE A 577 30.17 -17.10 8.22
N ASN A 578 29.27 -18.07 8.10
CA ASN A 578 29.60 -19.46 7.82
C ASN A 578 28.60 -20.07 6.84
N PRO A 579 28.65 -19.67 5.55
CA PRO A 579 27.71 -20.16 4.56
C PRO A 579 27.77 -21.69 4.44
N VAL A 580 26.61 -22.34 4.43
CA VAL A 580 26.50 -23.81 4.34
C VAL A 580 26.20 -24.31 2.93
N THR A 581 25.66 -23.45 2.08
CA THR A 581 25.32 -23.76 0.70
C THR A 581 26.57 -23.74 -0.17
N ASN A 582 26.83 -24.78 -0.96
CA ASN A 582 27.85 -24.75 -2.00
C ASN A 582 27.24 -24.24 -3.31
N LEU A 583 27.89 -23.26 -3.93
CA LEU A 583 27.52 -22.71 -5.23
C LEU A 583 28.70 -22.92 -6.18
N ASN A 584 28.46 -23.57 -7.32
CA ASN A 584 29.51 -23.73 -8.32
C ASN A 584 29.69 -22.42 -9.11
N GLU A 585 30.89 -22.23 -9.66
CA GLU A 585 31.21 -21.02 -10.42
C GLU A 585 30.34 -20.84 -11.67
N ASN A 586 29.92 -21.94 -12.31
CA ASN A 586 29.04 -21.89 -13.47
C ASN A 586 27.65 -21.33 -13.13
N ASN A 587 27.14 -21.59 -11.93
CA ASN A 587 25.89 -21.03 -11.43
C ASN A 587 26.09 -19.54 -11.11
N LEU A 588 27.21 -19.16 -10.49
CA LEU A 588 27.53 -17.75 -10.26
C LEU A 588 27.63 -16.97 -11.57
N LYS A 589 28.24 -17.57 -12.62
CA LYS A 589 28.32 -16.99 -13.95
C LYS A 589 26.94 -16.70 -14.56
N LYS A 590 25.96 -17.59 -14.36
CA LYS A 590 24.58 -17.39 -14.84
C LYS A 590 23.88 -16.18 -14.21
N ILE A 591 24.35 -15.71 -13.06
CA ILE A 591 23.78 -14.53 -12.40
C ILE A 591 24.15 -13.24 -13.15
N ILE A 592 25.29 -13.22 -13.83
CA ILE A 592 25.81 -12.05 -14.55
C ILE A 592 25.48 -12.19 -16.05
N LYS A 593 25.17 -11.06 -16.70
CA LYS A 593 24.87 -10.94 -18.14
C LYS A 593 26.10 -11.16 -19.02
#